data_AF-A0A3M1HVF1-F1
#
_entry.id   AF-A0A3M1HVF1-F1
#
_cell.length_a   1.000
_cell.length_b   1.000
_cell.length_c   1.000
_cell.angle_alpha   90.00
_cell.angle_beta   90.00
_cell.angle_gamma   90.00
#
_symmetry.space_group_name_H-M   'P 1'
#
loop_
_entity.id
_entity.type
_entity.pdbx_description
1 polymer ?
#
loop_
_entity_poly.entity_id
_entity_poly.type
_entity_poly.pdbx_seq_one_letter_code
_entity_poly.pdbx_strand_id
1 'polypeptide(L)'
;MVPLKRRFYFGFRWGCIVVILFLVAFLLAITPALGWERSDVSASGREMSAPPRAPEHQDQALVPLAPNNVVHWKDPVSGNWSDPTKWDTGSVPTSSDNVFITVAGSYAVTLDVNAEVNSLTLGGSSGAQTLSIGGPTLTLNGASTVNVNGVVNLSGGTLTGSGDLTVNGTFNWSGGTISGSGVLTVTGPLNISGNADKHLSGTLNNQGTATWTGAGRILFNSKNVFNNQAGATFDIQTDSSASYFYGSPGSFNNAGTVTKSAGSGTTLFYAVDFNNSGAVNVNSGTLKLAGGGSDTGDFTIAAGSVLQFAGGTHSLDGVAFGGAGTVEITSGTVNTTGGGATVSGSATLDLSGGTLGGDGPMTVNGTFNWSGGTVSGSGAFTVNSPLNISGSNAKYLSGRTLSNGGTATWTGTGYIYLNSGAVFDNQAGATFDIQTDSWVDWSVGDIGHFNNAGTVTKSAGSGVAGFDVAFNNSSAVNVNSGTLKLRKGGSDTGDFT
;
A
#
# COMPACT_ATOMS: atom_id res chain seq x y z
N MET A 1 7.41 43.79 -62.57
CA MET A 1 6.16 43.52 -63.31
C MET A 1 5.41 42.43 -62.55
N VAL A 2 4.56 42.77 -61.55
CA VAL A 2 3.07 42.99 -61.60
C VAL A 2 2.28 41.64 -61.62
N PRO A 3 1.21 41.39 -60.82
CA PRO A 3 0.86 41.87 -59.47
C PRO A 3 0.03 40.87 -58.57
N LEU A 4 -0.37 41.38 -57.39
CA LEU A 4 -1.35 40.89 -56.38
C LEU A 4 -2.78 40.57 -56.86
N LYS A 5 -3.51 39.79 -56.02
CA LYS A 5 -4.89 39.97 -55.42
C LYS A 5 -5.62 38.62 -55.39
N ARG A 6 -6.47 38.20 -54.45
CA ARG A 6 -7.16 38.71 -53.25
C ARG A 6 -7.87 37.47 -52.65
N ARG A 7 -7.97 37.32 -51.33
CA ARG A 7 -9.21 36.85 -50.68
C ARG A 7 -9.35 37.47 -49.29
N PHE A 8 -10.44 38.23 -49.12
CA PHE A 8 -11.03 38.68 -47.87
C PHE A 8 -11.82 37.50 -47.26
N TYR A 9 -11.88 37.37 -45.94
CA TYR A 9 -13.16 37.42 -45.19
C TYR A 9 -12.92 37.69 -43.69
N PHE A 10 -13.85 38.49 -43.15
CA PHE A 10 -14.05 38.91 -41.76
C PHE A 10 -13.95 37.75 -40.74
N GLY A 11 -13.52 37.88 -39.49
CA GLY A 11 -13.58 39.01 -38.57
C GLY A 11 -14.57 38.69 -37.44
N PHE A 12 -14.09 38.24 -36.27
CA PHE A 12 -14.80 38.37 -34.99
C PHE A 12 -13.80 38.35 -33.82
N ARG A 13 -13.90 39.36 -32.94
CA ARG A 13 -13.06 39.62 -31.77
C ARG A 13 -13.77 39.15 -30.49
N TRP A 14 -13.04 38.38 -29.67
CA TRP A 14 -12.79 38.48 -28.21
C TRP A 14 -13.92 38.73 -27.17
N GLY A 15 -13.83 37.95 -26.08
CA GLY A 15 -14.33 38.27 -24.72
C GLY A 15 -14.88 37.03 -24.00
N CYS A 16 -14.07 36.22 -23.31
CA CYS A 16 -13.68 36.29 -21.89
C CYS A 16 -14.82 36.12 -20.86
N ILE A 17 -14.65 35.10 -20.00
CA ILE A 17 -14.97 34.98 -18.54
C ILE A 17 -15.78 33.74 -18.17
N VAL A 18 -15.10 32.87 -17.42
CA VAL A 18 -15.61 31.74 -16.62
C VAL A 18 -16.07 32.29 -15.26
N VAL A 19 -17.27 31.93 -14.80
CA VAL A 19 -17.67 32.03 -13.39
C VAL A 19 -18.39 30.73 -13.00
N ILE A 20 -17.84 30.07 -11.99
CA ILE A 20 -18.38 28.91 -11.28
C ILE A 20 -19.32 29.42 -10.18
N LEU A 21 -20.49 28.80 -10.00
CA LEU A 21 -21.33 29.01 -8.82
C LEU A 21 -22.04 27.70 -8.43
N PHE A 22 -21.61 27.14 -7.30
CA PHE A 22 -22.37 26.21 -6.48
C PHE A 22 -23.30 27.02 -5.56
N LEU A 23 -24.58 26.67 -5.45
CA LEU A 23 -25.27 26.67 -4.15
C LEU A 23 -26.58 25.83 -4.16
N VAL A 24 -26.86 25.34 -2.96
CA VAL A 24 -27.85 24.39 -2.45
C VAL A 24 -29.32 24.82 -2.63
N ALA A 25 -30.22 23.86 -2.87
CA ALA A 25 -31.61 23.93 -2.37
C ALA A 25 -32.21 22.53 -2.16
N PHE A 26 -32.59 22.26 -0.91
CA PHE A 26 -33.37 21.11 -0.46
C PHE A 26 -34.78 21.63 -0.08
N LEU A 27 -35.78 20.76 -0.25
CA LEU A 27 -37.04 20.66 0.53
C LEU A 27 -38.40 20.95 -0.17
N LEU A 28 -39.22 19.87 -0.17
CA LEU A 28 -40.68 19.70 -0.11
C LEU A 28 -41.64 20.41 -1.09
N ALA A 29 -42.46 19.60 -1.79
CA ALA A 29 -43.93 19.62 -1.62
C ALA A 29 -44.59 18.36 -2.21
N ILE A 30 -45.44 17.72 -1.40
CA ILE A 30 -46.35 16.62 -1.71
C ILE A 30 -47.76 17.22 -1.92
N THR A 31 -48.45 16.91 -3.03
CA THR A 31 -49.85 16.36 -3.09
C THR A 31 -50.47 16.50 -4.50
N PRO A 32 -51.42 15.61 -4.89
CA PRO A 32 -51.86 15.40 -6.27
C PRO A 32 -53.18 16.11 -6.61
N ALA A 33 -53.39 16.45 -7.87
CA ALA A 33 -54.67 16.96 -8.37
C ALA A 33 -55.32 15.96 -9.34
N LEU A 34 -56.45 15.41 -8.89
CA LEU A 34 -57.47 14.75 -9.69
C LEU A 34 -58.04 15.71 -10.74
N GLY A 35 -58.19 15.23 -11.97
CA GLY A 35 -58.95 15.90 -13.02
C GLY A 35 -59.86 14.88 -13.72
N TRP A 36 -61.13 14.90 -13.35
CA TRP A 36 -62.22 14.27 -14.10
C TRP A 36 -62.70 15.25 -15.16
N GLU A 37 -62.77 14.83 -16.42
CA GLU A 37 -63.68 15.44 -17.40
C GLU A 37 -64.62 14.36 -17.94
N ARG A 38 -65.92 14.59 -17.78
CA ARG A 38 -66.99 13.87 -18.47
C ARG A 38 -67.36 14.67 -19.71
N SER A 39 -67.46 14.01 -20.85
CA SER A 39 -68.29 14.45 -21.98
C SER A 39 -69.01 13.25 -22.58
N ASP A 40 -70.31 13.22 -22.31
CA ASP A 40 -71.47 12.74 -23.07
C ASP A 40 -71.47 11.40 -23.84
N VAL A 41 -72.54 10.66 -23.57
CA VAL A 41 -72.92 9.36 -24.10
C VAL A 41 -73.80 9.53 -25.36
N SER A 42 -73.55 8.73 -26.40
CA SER A 42 -74.63 8.17 -27.21
C SER A 42 -74.25 6.77 -27.71
N ALA A 43 -75.12 5.80 -27.45
CA ALA A 43 -74.89 4.38 -27.63
C ALA A 43 -75.19 3.90 -29.06
N SER A 44 -74.40 2.96 -29.58
CA SER A 44 -74.89 1.88 -30.43
C SER A 44 -73.95 0.68 -30.34
N GLY A 45 -74.54 -0.50 -30.12
CA GLY A 45 -73.86 -1.69 -29.64
C GLY A 45 -72.94 -2.40 -30.64
N ARG A 46 -71.92 -3.05 -30.08
CA ARG A 46 -71.36 -4.30 -30.57
C ARG A 46 -70.72 -5.02 -29.38
N GLU A 47 -71.13 -6.26 -29.14
CA GLU A 47 -70.55 -7.16 -28.14
C GLU A 47 -69.04 -7.33 -28.41
N MET A 48 -68.21 -7.10 -27.40
CA MET A 48 -66.80 -7.51 -27.42
C MET A 48 -66.62 -8.67 -26.43
N SER A 49 -66.29 -9.83 -26.99
CA SER A 49 -65.92 -11.05 -26.28
C SER A 49 -64.78 -10.80 -25.28
N ALA A 50 -64.85 -11.44 -24.11
CA ALA A 50 -63.78 -11.46 -23.13
C ALA A 50 -62.47 -12.02 -23.73
N PRO A 51 -61.29 -11.49 -23.35
CA PRO A 51 -60.00 -12.03 -23.79
C PRO A 51 -59.71 -13.38 -23.12
N PRO A 52 -58.93 -14.28 -23.76
CA PRO A 52 -58.64 -15.60 -23.23
C PRO A 52 -57.76 -15.54 -21.98
N ARG A 53 -58.03 -16.46 -21.06
CA ARG A 53 -57.33 -16.67 -19.78
C ARG A 53 -55.84 -16.96 -20.02
N ALA A 54 -54.95 -16.26 -19.34
CA ALA A 54 -53.51 -16.51 -19.38
C ALA A 54 -53.18 -17.94 -18.91
N PRO A 55 -52.17 -18.61 -19.49
CA PRO A 55 -51.78 -19.96 -19.07
C PRO A 55 -51.22 -19.93 -17.64
N GLU A 56 -51.68 -20.85 -16.80
CA GLU A 56 -51.19 -21.05 -15.44
C GLU A 56 -49.68 -21.33 -15.46
N HIS A 57 -48.91 -20.43 -14.84
CA HIS A 57 -47.56 -20.77 -14.41
C HIS A 57 -47.68 -21.90 -13.39
N GLN A 58 -47.20 -23.10 -13.74
CA GLN A 58 -46.88 -24.09 -12.72
C GLN A 58 -45.75 -23.50 -11.89
N ASP A 59 -46.07 -23.05 -10.68
CA ASP A 59 -45.10 -22.78 -9.64
C ASP A 59 -44.27 -24.07 -9.48
N GLN A 60 -43.06 -24.09 -10.03
CA GLN A 60 -42.05 -25.02 -9.57
C GLN A 60 -41.81 -24.66 -8.12
N ALA A 61 -42.45 -25.41 -7.22
CA ALA A 61 -42.20 -25.34 -5.81
C ALA A 61 -40.68 -25.36 -5.61
N LEU A 62 -40.14 -24.31 -4.99
CA LEU A 62 -38.81 -24.33 -4.41
C LEU A 62 -38.74 -25.59 -3.55
N VAL A 63 -38.04 -26.62 -4.03
CA VAL A 63 -37.73 -27.80 -3.21
C VAL A 63 -36.96 -27.24 -2.02
N PRO A 64 -37.48 -27.32 -0.78
CA PRO A 64 -36.72 -26.90 0.38
C PRO A 64 -35.44 -27.74 0.39
N LEU A 65 -34.28 -27.09 0.45
CA LEU A 65 -33.03 -27.80 0.71
C LEU A 65 -33.27 -28.63 1.98
N ALA A 66 -33.02 -29.94 1.91
CA ALA A 66 -33.10 -30.78 3.08
C ALA A 66 -32.20 -30.17 4.17
N PRO A 67 -32.64 -30.10 5.43
CA PRO A 67 -31.82 -29.56 6.49
C PRO A 67 -30.51 -30.34 6.57
N ASN A 68 -29.39 -29.61 6.57
CA ASN A 68 -28.05 -30.20 6.67
C ASN A 68 -27.96 -31.07 7.94
N ASN A 69 -27.39 -32.28 7.82
CA ASN A 69 -27.27 -33.18 8.97
C ASN A 69 -26.26 -32.61 9.97
N VAL A 70 -26.40 -32.96 11.25
CA VAL A 70 -25.44 -32.57 12.29
C VAL A 70 -24.62 -33.79 12.67
N VAL A 71 -23.29 -33.66 12.67
CA VAL A 71 -22.35 -34.75 12.96
C VAL A 71 -21.31 -34.28 13.98
N HIS A 72 -21.11 -35.02 15.06
CA HIS A 72 -20.16 -34.69 16.13
C HIS A 72 -18.98 -35.66 16.18
N TRP A 73 -17.80 -35.11 16.46
CA TRP A 73 -16.69 -35.92 16.95
C TRP A 73 -17.08 -36.50 18.31
N LYS A 74 -17.11 -37.82 18.41
CA LYS A 74 -17.84 -38.53 19.46
C LYS A 74 -17.18 -38.44 20.84
N ASP A 75 -15.87 -38.67 20.89
CA ASP A 75 -15.11 -38.83 22.13
C ASP A 75 -13.89 -37.90 22.13
N PRO A 76 -13.41 -37.42 23.30
CA PRO A 76 -12.28 -36.49 23.40
C PRO A 76 -10.92 -37.20 23.23
N VAL A 77 -10.80 -37.97 22.16
CA VAL A 77 -9.63 -38.77 21.82
C VAL A 77 -9.14 -38.40 20.44
N SER A 78 -7.82 -38.38 20.26
CA SER A 78 -7.23 -38.13 18.95
C SER A 78 -7.62 -39.23 17.96
N GLY A 79 -7.61 -38.89 16.68
CA GLY A 79 -7.96 -39.83 15.62
C GLY A 79 -7.93 -39.20 14.24
N ASN A 80 -8.18 -40.05 13.26
CA ASN A 80 -8.25 -39.67 11.86
C ASN A 80 -9.67 -39.26 11.50
N TRP A 81 -9.81 -38.23 10.66
CA TRP A 81 -11.09 -37.78 10.14
C TRP A 81 -11.83 -38.91 9.40
N SER A 82 -11.09 -39.76 8.69
CA SER A 82 -11.63 -40.87 7.90
C SER A 82 -12.17 -42.05 8.73
N ASP A 83 -11.96 -42.08 10.06
CA ASP A 83 -12.43 -43.16 10.91
C ASP A 83 -13.91 -42.96 11.29
N PRO A 84 -14.86 -43.74 10.74
CA PRO A 84 -16.29 -43.57 11.02
C PRO A 84 -16.62 -43.82 12.50
N THR A 85 -15.79 -44.58 13.23
CA THR A 85 -16.03 -44.87 14.65
C THR A 85 -15.82 -43.66 15.56
N LYS A 86 -15.16 -42.61 15.04
CA LYS A 86 -14.92 -41.34 15.73
C LYS A 86 -16.09 -40.37 15.60
N TRP A 87 -17.07 -40.64 14.75
CA TRP A 87 -18.24 -39.80 14.53
C TRP A 87 -19.48 -40.41 15.20
N ASP A 88 -20.33 -39.57 15.78
CA ASP A 88 -21.55 -39.99 16.50
C ASP A 88 -22.57 -40.71 15.60
N THR A 89 -22.60 -40.39 14.31
CA THR A 89 -23.40 -41.06 13.29
C THR A 89 -22.83 -42.38 12.79
N GLY A 90 -21.59 -42.73 13.17
CA GLY A 90 -20.88 -43.89 12.63
C GLY A 90 -20.52 -43.75 11.15
N SER A 91 -20.52 -42.53 10.60
CA SER A 91 -20.20 -42.24 9.20
C SER A 91 -19.28 -41.02 9.10
N VAL A 92 -18.40 -41.01 8.09
CA VAL A 92 -17.51 -39.87 7.83
C VAL A 92 -18.33 -38.69 7.27
N PRO A 93 -18.15 -37.45 7.76
CA PRO A 93 -18.87 -36.28 7.27
C PRO A 93 -18.70 -36.02 5.78
N THR A 94 -19.77 -35.49 5.17
CA THR A 94 -19.90 -35.15 3.76
C THR A 94 -20.34 -33.70 3.57
N SER A 95 -20.47 -33.25 2.32
CA SER A 95 -20.78 -31.86 1.97
C SER A 95 -22.16 -31.38 2.47
N SER A 96 -23.07 -32.30 2.85
CA SER A 96 -24.36 -31.97 3.45
C SER A 96 -24.32 -31.75 4.96
N ASP A 97 -23.15 -31.94 5.61
CA ASP A 97 -23.09 -32.08 7.05
C ASP A 97 -22.51 -30.84 7.74
N ASN A 98 -23.12 -30.46 8.86
CA ASN A 98 -22.61 -29.51 9.84
C ASN A 98 -21.81 -30.28 10.88
N VAL A 99 -20.48 -30.08 10.87
CA VAL A 99 -19.55 -30.83 11.69
C VAL A 99 -19.21 -30.10 12.97
N PHE A 100 -19.25 -30.81 14.10
CA PHE A 100 -18.92 -30.29 15.43
C PHE A 100 -17.78 -31.09 16.06
N ILE A 101 -16.66 -30.43 16.32
CA ILE A 101 -15.52 -30.97 17.07
C ILE A 101 -15.41 -30.17 18.37
N THR A 102 -16.34 -30.41 19.28
CA THR A 102 -16.61 -29.54 20.45
C THR A 102 -16.64 -30.27 21.78
N VAL A 103 -16.37 -31.58 21.82
CA VAL A 103 -16.32 -32.35 23.06
C VAL A 103 -15.18 -31.81 23.92
N ALA A 104 -15.47 -31.51 25.20
CA ALA A 104 -14.47 -30.96 26.11
C ALA A 104 -13.30 -31.94 26.29
N GLY A 105 -12.07 -31.44 26.19
CA GLY A 105 -10.85 -32.25 26.27
C GLY A 105 -9.73 -31.73 25.39
N SER A 106 -8.55 -32.35 25.48
CA SER A 106 -7.39 -31.99 24.67
C SER A 106 -7.05 -33.15 23.74
N TYR A 107 -7.33 -32.98 22.44
CA TYR A 107 -7.13 -34.01 21.43
C TYR A 107 -6.93 -33.39 20.04
N ALA A 108 -6.44 -34.20 19.10
CA ALA A 108 -6.21 -33.81 17.73
C ALA A 108 -6.99 -34.69 16.75
N VAL A 109 -7.78 -34.05 15.89
CA VAL A 109 -8.37 -34.64 14.69
C VAL A 109 -7.41 -34.41 13.53
N THR A 110 -6.91 -35.49 12.95
CA THR A 110 -6.03 -35.44 11.79
C THR A 110 -6.87 -35.57 10.53
N LEU A 111 -6.84 -34.55 9.67
CA LEU A 111 -7.40 -34.65 8.34
C LEU A 111 -6.45 -35.49 7.47
N ASP A 112 -6.81 -36.76 7.30
CA ASP A 112 -6.02 -37.76 6.56
C ASP A 112 -6.58 -38.07 5.16
N VAL A 113 -7.75 -37.52 4.83
CA VAL A 113 -8.41 -37.61 3.52
C VAL A 113 -8.92 -36.24 3.10
N ASN A 114 -9.14 -36.03 1.80
CA ASN A 114 -9.85 -34.83 1.35
C ASN A 114 -11.27 -34.87 1.91
N ALA A 115 -11.73 -33.75 2.49
CA ALA A 115 -13.06 -33.64 3.07
C ALA A 115 -13.76 -32.37 2.57
N GLU A 116 -15.04 -32.49 2.32
CA GLU A 116 -15.93 -31.37 2.01
C GLU A 116 -17.11 -31.46 2.97
N VAL A 117 -17.44 -30.35 3.64
CA VAL A 117 -18.52 -30.27 4.63
C VAL A 117 -19.33 -29.00 4.43
N ASN A 118 -20.58 -28.99 4.91
CA ASN A 118 -21.37 -27.76 4.90
C ASN A 118 -20.79 -26.73 5.86
N SER A 119 -20.54 -27.10 7.12
CA SER A 119 -19.89 -26.18 8.07
C SER A 119 -19.06 -26.93 9.10
N LEU A 120 -18.16 -26.21 9.75
CA LEU A 120 -17.35 -26.71 10.86
C LEU A 120 -17.49 -25.80 12.08
N THR A 121 -17.79 -26.38 13.24
CA THR A 121 -17.60 -25.77 14.55
C THR A 121 -16.51 -26.53 15.31
N LEU A 122 -15.37 -25.90 15.53
CA LEU A 122 -14.21 -26.48 16.23
C LEU A 122 -13.99 -25.78 17.58
N GLY A 123 -13.75 -26.53 18.65
CA GLY A 123 -13.47 -25.97 19.97
C GLY A 123 -14.65 -26.09 20.94
N GLY A 124 -14.43 -26.77 22.05
CA GLY A 124 -15.41 -27.03 23.10
C GLY A 124 -15.36 -26.01 24.25
N SER A 125 -16.06 -26.34 25.35
CA SER A 125 -16.11 -25.48 26.54
C SER A 125 -14.80 -25.43 27.33
N SER A 126 -13.94 -26.45 27.20
CA SER A 126 -12.61 -26.51 27.82
C SER A 126 -11.67 -27.45 27.05
N GLY A 127 -10.38 -27.38 27.39
CA GLY A 127 -9.34 -28.16 26.74
C GLY A 127 -8.83 -27.50 25.46
N ALA A 128 -8.35 -28.32 24.52
CA ALA A 128 -7.83 -27.85 23.24
C ALA A 128 -8.18 -28.86 22.13
N GLN A 129 -9.13 -28.51 21.27
CA GLN A 129 -9.54 -29.34 20.13
C GLN A 129 -8.77 -28.89 18.90
N THR A 130 -7.84 -29.72 18.45
CA THR A 130 -6.95 -29.40 17.32
C THR A 130 -7.44 -30.08 16.05
N LEU A 131 -7.51 -29.36 14.93
CA LEU A 131 -7.68 -29.90 13.59
C LEU A 131 -6.38 -29.73 12.80
N SER A 132 -5.77 -30.83 12.38
CA SER A 132 -4.50 -30.84 11.65
C SER A 132 -4.70 -31.13 10.17
N ILE A 133 -4.30 -30.18 9.31
CA ILE A 133 -4.45 -30.20 7.85
C ILE A 133 -3.04 -30.27 7.22
N GLY A 134 -2.49 -31.48 7.18
CA GLY A 134 -1.08 -31.71 6.81
C GLY A 134 -0.80 -31.87 5.32
N GLY A 135 -1.79 -32.29 4.55
CA GLY A 135 -1.65 -32.57 3.11
C GLY A 135 -2.99 -32.57 2.34
N PRO A 136 -4.08 -33.13 2.91
CA PRO A 136 -5.37 -33.10 2.24
C PRO A 136 -6.02 -31.71 2.15
N THR A 137 -7.08 -31.64 1.36
CA THR A 137 -7.96 -30.47 1.23
C THR A 137 -9.15 -30.58 2.16
N LEU A 138 -9.43 -29.50 2.91
CA LEU A 138 -10.69 -29.27 3.60
C LEU A 138 -11.47 -28.16 2.88
N THR A 139 -12.67 -28.49 2.40
CA THR A 139 -13.60 -27.55 1.78
C THR A 139 -14.76 -27.23 2.73
N LEU A 140 -14.98 -25.95 3.02
CA LEU A 140 -16.07 -25.45 3.85
C LEU A 140 -17.08 -24.68 2.98
N ASN A 141 -18.26 -25.25 2.75
CA ASN A 141 -19.24 -24.66 1.83
C ASN A 141 -20.06 -23.52 2.47
N GLY A 142 -20.23 -23.56 3.78
CA GLY A 142 -21.00 -22.62 4.59
C GLY A 142 -20.21 -22.08 5.78
N ALA A 143 -20.80 -21.08 6.43
CA ALA A 143 -20.16 -20.35 7.51
C ALA A 143 -19.70 -21.29 8.63
N SER A 144 -18.43 -21.15 9.04
CA SER A 144 -17.74 -22.03 9.97
C SER A 144 -17.06 -21.22 11.06
N THR A 145 -16.84 -21.84 12.23
CA THR A 145 -16.26 -21.16 13.40
C THR A 145 -15.28 -22.06 14.13
N VAL A 146 -14.15 -21.50 14.54
CA VAL A 146 -13.25 -22.08 15.53
C VAL A 146 -13.38 -21.26 16.81
N ASN A 147 -13.95 -21.86 17.84
CA ASN A 147 -14.11 -21.27 19.17
C ASN A 147 -12.75 -21.10 19.86
N VAL A 148 -12.72 -20.40 20.99
CA VAL A 148 -11.49 -20.02 21.73
C VAL A 148 -10.57 -21.19 22.09
N ASN A 149 -11.11 -22.38 22.33
CA ASN A 149 -10.35 -23.60 22.63
C ASN A 149 -10.03 -24.44 21.38
N GLY A 150 -10.47 -24.01 20.20
CA GLY A 150 -10.18 -24.65 18.93
C GLY A 150 -8.81 -24.22 18.39
N VAL A 151 -8.12 -25.16 17.76
CA VAL A 151 -6.82 -24.91 17.12
C VAL A 151 -6.82 -25.48 15.71
N VAL A 152 -6.52 -24.67 14.71
CA VAL A 152 -6.30 -25.16 13.34
C VAL A 152 -4.81 -25.16 13.05
N ASN A 153 -4.27 -26.31 12.66
CA ASN A 153 -2.89 -26.47 12.20
C ASN A 153 -2.90 -26.71 10.68
N LEU A 154 -2.62 -25.67 9.90
CA LEU A 154 -2.41 -25.79 8.46
C LEU A 154 -0.90 -25.85 8.19
N SER A 155 -0.41 -27.05 7.87
CA SER A 155 1.03 -27.31 7.72
C SER A 155 1.46 -27.75 6.32
N GLY A 156 0.50 -27.99 5.42
CA GLY A 156 0.81 -28.39 4.03
C GLY A 156 -0.41 -28.59 3.14
N GLY A 157 -1.57 -28.94 3.71
CA GLY A 157 -2.80 -29.15 2.93
C GLY A 157 -3.45 -27.86 2.45
N THR A 158 -4.71 -27.95 2.03
CA THR A 158 -5.49 -26.81 1.53
C THR A 158 -6.72 -26.58 2.37
N LEU A 159 -6.94 -25.34 2.81
CA LEU A 159 -8.19 -24.86 3.37
C LEU A 159 -8.89 -24.01 2.32
N THR A 160 -10.11 -24.38 1.95
CA THR A 160 -10.86 -23.74 0.86
C THR A 160 -12.37 -23.74 1.08
N GLY A 161 -13.11 -23.16 0.13
CA GLY A 161 -14.57 -23.19 0.09
C GLY A 161 -15.20 -21.81 -0.10
N SER A 162 -16.54 -21.80 -0.16
CA SER A 162 -17.35 -20.59 -0.27
C SER A 162 -17.78 -20.02 1.08
N GLY A 163 -17.71 -20.81 2.14
CA GLY A 163 -18.11 -20.40 3.48
C GLY A 163 -17.04 -19.58 4.18
N ASP A 164 -17.47 -18.51 4.85
CA ASP A 164 -16.58 -17.73 5.71
C ASP A 164 -16.13 -18.57 6.92
N LEU A 165 -14.88 -18.42 7.33
CA LEU A 165 -14.33 -19.08 8.51
C LEU A 165 -13.88 -18.03 9.53
N THR A 166 -14.49 -18.02 10.71
CA THR A 166 -14.05 -17.18 11.84
C THR A 166 -13.26 -18.00 12.85
N VAL A 167 -12.05 -17.57 13.18
CA VAL A 167 -11.14 -18.25 14.11
C VAL A 167 -10.92 -17.40 15.37
N ASN A 168 -11.71 -17.69 16.40
CA ASN A 168 -11.59 -17.12 17.75
C ASN A 168 -10.52 -17.83 18.59
N GLY A 169 -10.22 -19.09 18.25
CA GLY A 169 -9.10 -19.83 18.81
C GLY A 169 -7.79 -19.54 18.09
N THR A 170 -6.90 -20.53 18.04
CA THR A 170 -5.58 -20.36 17.42
C THR A 170 -5.56 -20.85 15.97
N PHE A 171 -4.98 -20.06 15.07
CA PHE A 171 -4.65 -20.49 13.70
C PHE A 171 -3.14 -20.58 13.53
N ASN A 172 -2.62 -21.80 13.41
CA ASN A 172 -1.21 -22.06 13.13
C ASN A 172 -1.04 -22.34 11.63
N TRP A 173 -0.34 -21.44 10.94
CA TRP A 173 -0.04 -21.55 9.51
C TRP A 173 1.45 -21.77 9.29
N SER A 174 1.85 -23.04 9.25
CA SER A 174 3.25 -23.44 9.07
C SER A 174 3.58 -23.87 7.63
N GLY A 175 2.57 -23.95 6.76
CA GLY A 175 2.68 -24.29 5.35
C GLY A 175 1.30 -24.47 4.71
N GLY A 176 1.24 -24.79 3.42
CA GLY A 176 -0.01 -25.11 2.73
C GLY A 176 -0.76 -23.89 2.20
N THR A 177 -2.00 -24.11 1.77
CA THR A 177 -2.77 -23.14 0.97
C THR A 177 -4.07 -22.72 1.65
N ILE A 178 -4.33 -21.42 1.68
CA ILE A 178 -5.62 -20.81 1.98
C ILE A 178 -6.20 -20.29 0.67
N SER A 179 -7.39 -20.73 0.30
CA SER A 179 -8.02 -20.39 -0.98
C SER A 179 -9.55 -20.36 -0.87
N GLY A 180 -10.24 -20.17 -1.99
CA GLY A 180 -11.71 -20.12 -2.03
C GLY A 180 -12.24 -18.69 -2.00
N SER A 181 -13.55 -18.55 -2.15
CA SER A 181 -14.24 -17.25 -2.13
C SER A 181 -14.66 -16.82 -0.73
N GLY A 182 -14.72 -17.76 0.23
CA GLY A 182 -14.98 -17.46 1.63
C GLY A 182 -13.85 -16.64 2.26
N VAL A 183 -14.20 -15.79 3.22
CA VAL A 183 -13.25 -14.96 3.96
C VAL A 183 -12.78 -15.70 5.21
N LEU A 184 -11.46 -15.81 5.38
CA LEU A 184 -10.86 -16.24 6.64
C LEU A 184 -10.70 -15.04 7.56
N THR A 185 -11.35 -15.03 8.71
CA THR A 185 -11.18 -14.00 9.75
C THR A 185 -10.59 -14.63 11.00
N VAL A 186 -9.41 -14.17 11.43
CA VAL A 186 -8.74 -14.65 12.64
C VAL A 186 -8.79 -13.55 13.70
N THR A 187 -9.60 -13.76 14.74
CA THR A 187 -9.74 -12.87 15.90
C THR A 187 -8.85 -13.31 17.06
N GLY A 188 -8.51 -14.61 17.14
CA GLY A 188 -7.51 -15.14 18.06
C GLY A 188 -6.07 -15.03 17.52
N PRO A 189 -5.12 -15.81 18.07
CA PRO A 189 -3.74 -15.80 17.60
C PRO A 189 -3.57 -16.39 16.19
N LEU A 190 -2.87 -15.67 15.32
CA LEU A 190 -2.42 -16.13 13.99
C LEU A 190 -0.90 -16.36 14.01
N ASN A 191 -0.46 -17.61 14.07
CA ASN A 191 0.96 -17.97 14.12
C ASN A 191 1.46 -18.40 12.74
N ILE A 192 2.26 -17.57 12.09
CA ILE A 192 2.89 -17.85 10.78
C ILE A 192 4.32 -18.33 11.02
N SER A 193 4.59 -19.61 10.80
CA SER A 193 5.84 -20.24 11.26
C SER A 193 6.38 -21.28 10.26
N GLY A 194 7.46 -21.98 10.62
CA GLY A 194 8.02 -23.06 9.80
C GLY A 194 8.71 -22.64 8.50
N ASN A 195 9.33 -23.62 7.85
CA ASN A 195 10.15 -23.45 6.65
C ASN A 195 9.36 -23.55 5.35
N ALA A 196 8.16 -24.15 5.38
CA ALA A 196 7.33 -24.26 4.19
C ALA A 196 6.72 -22.92 3.82
N ASP A 197 6.51 -22.72 2.52
CA ASP A 197 5.81 -21.55 2.00
C ASP A 197 4.31 -21.63 2.34
N LYS A 198 3.72 -20.45 2.53
CA LYS A 198 2.32 -20.21 2.92
C LYS A 198 1.62 -19.59 1.73
N HIS A 199 0.73 -20.31 1.08
CA HIS A 199 0.06 -19.84 -0.13
C HIS A 199 -1.26 -19.16 0.22
N LEU A 200 -1.34 -17.84 0.02
CA LEU A 200 -2.59 -17.07 0.12
C LEU A 200 -3.19 -16.89 -1.28
N SER A 201 -4.37 -17.47 -1.49
CA SER A 201 -5.14 -17.41 -2.74
C SER A 201 -6.59 -16.96 -2.47
N GLY A 202 -6.82 -16.21 -1.39
CA GLY A 202 -8.14 -15.73 -0.95
C GLY A 202 -8.01 -14.50 -0.05
N THR A 203 -9.05 -14.18 0.75
CA THR A 203 -9.01 -13.05 1.69
C THR A 203 -8.77 -13.53 3.11
N LEU A 204 -7.76 -12.97 3.78
CA LEU A 204 -7.45 -13.21 5.18
C LEU A 204 -7.53 -11.89 5.97
N ASN A 205 -8.42 -11.84 6.95
CA ASN A 205 -8.55 -10.74 7.90
C ASN A 205 -7.93 -11.13 9.25
N ASN A 206 -6.85 -10.45 9.63
CA ASN A 206 -6.34 -10.48 11.00
C ASN A 206 -7.05 -9.39 11.83
N GLN A 207 -7.79 -9.81 12.86
CA GLN A 207 -8.42 -8.95 13.86
C GLN A 207 -7.77 -9.08 15.25
N GLY A 208 -6.84 -10.01 15.40
CA GLY A 208 -6.13 -10.29 16.66
C GLY A 208 -4.64 -9.98 16.56
N THR A 209 -3.83 -10.94 17.02
CA THR A 209 -2.36 -10.86 16.98
C THR A 209 -1.84 -11.87 15.99
N ALA A 210 -1.15 -11.39 14.96
CA ALA A 210 -0.40 -12.21 14.02
C ALA A 210 1.09 -12.13 14.32
N THR A 211 1.77 -13.27 14.35
CA THR A 211 3.22 -13.37 14.56
C THR A 211 3.87 -14.20 13.46
N TRP A 212 4.87 -13.64 12.78
CA TRP A 212 5.60 -14.30 11.70
C TRP A 212 7.07 -14.55 12.07
N THR A 213 7.39 -15.79 12.44
CA THR A 213 8.73 -16.18 12.96
C THR A 213 9.51 -17.13 12.04
N GLY A 214 8.84 -17.81 11.11
CA GLY A 214 9.44 -18.87 10.27
C GLY A 214 10.23 -18.36 9.05
N ALA A 215 11.07 -19.24 8.47
CA ALA A 215 11.85 -18.93 7.28
C ALA A 215 11.04 -19.03 5.97
N GLY A 216 9.92 -19.76 5.97
CA GLY A 216 9.08 -19.93 4.78
C GLY A 216 8.30 -18.66 4.43
N ARG A 217 8.16 -18.40 3.13
CA ARG A 217 7.58 -17.17 2.56
C ARG A 217 6.07 -17.15 2.72
N ILE A 218 5.47 -15.95 2.67
CA ILE A 218 4.04 -15.78 2.43
C ILE A 218 3.88 -15.47 0.94
N LEU A 219 3.27 -16.39 0.19
CA LEU A 219 3.09 -16.29 -1.25
C LEU A 219 1.69 -15.80 -1.57
N PHE A 220 1.63 -14.64 -2.22
CA PHE A 220 0.41 -14.00 -2.70
C PHE A 220 0.14 -14.52 -4.13
N ASN A 221 -0.91 -15.34 -4.29
CA ASN A 221 -1.38 -15.85 -5.59
C ASN A 221 -2.72 -15.19 -6.01
N SER A 222 -2.86 -14.76 -7.27
CA SER A 222 -4.14 -14.41 -7.90
C SER A 222 -5.04 -13.37 -7.19
N LYS A 223 -4.58 -12.11 -7.00
CA LYS A 223 -5.36 -10.99 -6.39
C LYS A 223 -5.87 -11.23 -4.97
N ASN A 224 -5.15 -12.03 -4.20
CA ASN A 224 -5.45 -12.26 -2.79
C ASN A 224 -5.20 -11.00 -1.94
N VAL A 225 -5.81 -10.98 -0.76
CA VAL A 225 -5.76 -9.84 0.16
C VAL A 225 -5.47 -10.32 1.57
N PHE A 226 -4.44 -9.75 2.19
CA PHE A 226 -4.22 -9.85 3.62
C PHE A 226 -4.58 -8.51 4.27
N ASN A 227 -5.52 -8.50 5.20
CA ASN A 227 -5.91 -7.31 5.95
C ASN A 227 -5.46 -7.43 7.41
N ASN A 228 -4.54 -6.58 7.85
CA ASN A 228 -4.31 -6.32 9.27
C ASN A 228 -5.27 -5.21 9.71
N GLN A 229 -6.41 -5.58 10.30
CA GLN A 229 -7.50 -4.65 10.58
C GLN A 229 -7.19 -3.69 11.74
N ALA A 230 -8.00 -2.64 11.89
CA ALA A 230 -7.83 -1.67 12.97
C ALA A 230 -7.84 -2.37 14.34
N GLY A 231 -6.88 -2.02 15.20
CA GLY A 231 -6.67 -2.66 16.50
C GLY A 231 -5.87 -3.98 16.46
N ALA A 232 -5.66 -4.57 15.28
CA ALA A 232 -4.88 -5.80 15.13
C ALA A 232 -3.37 -5.52 15.03
N THR A 233 -2.56 -6.52 15.38
CA THR A 233 -1.10 -6.46 15.26
C THR A 233 -0.58 -7.52 14.30
N PHE A 234 0.43 -7.16 13.51
CA PHE A 234 1.21 -8.07 12.67
C PHE A 234 2.69 -7.91 12.99
N ASP A 235 3.22 -8.84 13.79
CA ASP A 235 4.60 -8.84 14.26
C ASP A 235 5.49 -9.72 13.38
N ILE A 236 6.48 -9.11 12.74
CA ILE A 236 7.46 -9.71 11.86
C ILE A 236 8.74 -9.95 12.66
N GLN A 237 9.04 -11.22 12.91
CA GLN A 237 10.22 -11.69 13.64
C GLN A 237 11.19 -12.49 12.75
N THR A 238 11.07 -12.33 11.43
CA THR A 238 11.82 -13.10 10.42
C THR A 238 12.39 -12.19 9.33
N ASP A 239 13.38 -12.70 8.61
CA ASP A 239 14.00 -12.07 7.43
C ASP A 239 13.54 -12.75 6.12
N SER A 240 12.35 -13.35 6.15
CA SER A 240 11.72 -13.97 4.97
C SER A 240 10.93 -12.94 4.14
N SER A 241 10.26 -13.40 3.09
CA SER A 241 9.56 -12.53 2.15
C SER A 241 8.05 -12.81 2.07
N ALA A 242 7.28 -11.74 1.95
CA ALA A 242 5.93 -11.75 1.40
C ALA A 242 6.07 -11.45 -0.10
N SER A 243 5.66 -12.37 -0.97
CA SER A 243 6.01 -12.29 -2.38
C SER A 243 4.85 -12.69 -3.27
N TYR A 244 4.67 -11.93 -4.35
CA TYR A 244 3.89 -12.40 -5.48
C TYR A 244 4.55 -13.66 -6.06
N PHE A 245 3.72 -14.64 -6.42
CA PHE A 245 4.19 -15.88 -7.03
C PHE A 245 3.61 -16.08 -8.43
N TYR A 246 2.28 -16.10 -8.58
CA TYR A 246 1.61 -16.16 -9.90
C TYR A 246 0.22 -15.49 -9.89
N GLY A 247 -0.33 -15.26 -11.08
CA GLY A 247 -1.62 -14.63 -11.29
C GLY A 247 -1.49 -13.11 -11.39
N SER A 248 -2.30 -12.37 -10.64
CA SER A 248 -2.07 -10.93 -10.45
C SER A 248 -1.54 -10.67 -9.04
N PRO A 249 -0.73 -9.61 -8.85
CA PRO A 249 -0.29 -9.14 -7.54
C PRO A 249 -1.44 -9.08 -6.53
N GLY A 250 -1.17 -9.49 -5.30
CA GLY A 250 -2.08 -9.30 -4.18
C GLY A 250 -1.70 -8.05 -3.38
N SER A 251 -2.49 -7.77 -2.35
CA SER A 251 -2.30 -6.59 -1.50
C SER A 251 -2.21 -6.98 -0.02
N PHE A 252 -1.31 -6.33 0.69
CA PHE A 252 -1.26 -6.31 2.15
C PHE A 252 -1.78 -4.96 2.62
N ASN A 253 -2.91 -4.94 3.33
CA ASN A 253 -3.52 -3.72 3.84
C ASN A 253 -3.35 -3.65 5.35
N ASN A 254 -2.70 -2.61 5.85
CA ASN A 254 -2.52 -2.33 7.26
C ASN A 254 -3.37 -1.15 7.72
N ALA A 255 -4.43 -1.43 8.48
CA ALA A 255 -5.16 -0.44 9.27
C ALA A 255 -4.86 -0.55 10.78
N GLY A 256 -4.17 -1.62 11.19
CA GLY A 256 -3.71 -1.85 12.56
C GLY A 256 -2.25 -1.41 12.75
N THR A 257 -1.45 -2.26 13.39
CA THR A 257 0.00 -2.05 13.58
C THR A 257 0.81 -3.18 12.96
N VAL A 258 1.74 -2.85 12.06
CA VAL A 258 2.80 -3.76 11.60
C VAL A 258 4.07 -3.44 12.39
N THR A 259 4.77 -4.44 12.90
CA THR A 259 6.06 -4.25 13.58
C THR A 259 7.08 -5.25 13.06
N LYS A 260 8.23 -4.80 12.55
CA LYS A 260 9.42 -5.66 12.40
C LYS A 260 10.21 -5.61 13.70
N SER A 261 9.94 -6.55 14.60
CA SER A 261 10.51 -6.58 15.95
C SER A 261 11.83 -7.34 16.04
N ALA A 262 12.07 -8.29 15.13
CA ALA A 262 13.26 -9.14 15.13
C ALA A 262 13.76 -9.47 13.71
N GLY A 263 14.88 -10.19 13.66
CA GLY A 263 15.65 -10.43 12.44
C GLY A 263 16.51 -9.21 12.10
N SER A 264 17.82 -9.42 11.97
CA SER A 264 18.76 -8.35 11.62
C SER A 264 18.87 -8.14 10.10
N GLY A 265 18.34 -9.07 9.31
CA GLY A 265 18.33 -9.01 7.86
C GLY A 265 17.13 -8.26 7.31
N THR A 266 16.73 -8.65 6.10
CA THR A 266 15.69 -7.97 5.33
C THR A 266 14.41 -8.79 5.28
N THR A 267 13.29 -8.20 5.70
CA THR A 267 11.96 -8.70 5.32
C THR A 267 11.53 -8.00 4.03
N LEU A 268 11.22 -8.76 2.99
CA LEU A 268 10.88 -8.23 1.66
C LEU A 268 9.40 -8.41 1.32
N PHE A 269 8.74 -7.33 0.92
CA PHE A 269 7.44 -7.33 0.21
C PHE A 269 7.69 -7.16 -1.29
N TYR A 270 7.79 -8.28 -2.01
CA TYR A 270 8.15 -8.33 -3.43
C TYR A 270 6.91 -8.38 -4.32
N ALA A 271 6.67 -7.34 -5.12
CA ALA A 271 5.52 -7.24 -6.02
C ALA A 271 4.17 -7.49 -5.32
N VAL A 272 4.08 -7.11 -4.04
CA VAL A 272 2.86 -7.07 -3.22
C VAL A 272 2.65 -5.62 -2.84
N ASP A 273 1.47 -5.08 -3.16
CA ASP A 273 1.13 -3.71 -2.76
C ASP A 273 1.03 -3.67 -1.24
N PHE A 274 1.77 -2.76 -0.62
CA PHE A 274 1.74 -2.53 0.82
C PHE A 274 0.98 -1.23 1.07
N ASN A 275 -0.28 -1.32 1.49
CA ASN A 275 -1.12 -0.16 1.75
C ASN A 275 -1.19 0.09 3.26
N ASN A 276 -0.75 1.26 3.73
CA ASN A 276 -0.74 1.59 5.14
C ASN A 276 -1.67 2.76 5.49
N SER A 277 -2.72 2.51 6.27
CA SER A 277 -3.51 3.54 6.95
C SER A 277 -3.37 3.50 8.48
N GLY A 278 -2.61 2.53 8.99
CA GLY A 278 -2.28 2.37 10.42
C GLY A 278 -0.83 2.74 10.73
N ALA A 279 -0.23 2.05 11.69
CA ALA A 279 1.15 2.28 12.11
C ALA A 279 2.10 1.19 11.58
N VAL A 280 3.31 1.59 11.20
CA VAL A 280 4.41 0.67 10.89
C VAL A 280 5.63 0.99 11.75
N ASN A 281 6.13 0.00 12.49
CA ASN A 281 7.33 0.11 13.31
C ASN A 281 8.43 -0.80 12.76
N VAL A 282 9.60 -0.25 12.45
CA VAL A 282 10.78 -1.02 12.06
C VAL A 282 11.80 -0.94 13.17
N ASN A 283 11.79 -1.94 14.07
CA ASN A 283 12.62 -1.95 15.28
C ASN A 283 13.94 -2.69 15.09
N SER A 284 14.05 -3.53 14.06
CA SER A 284 15.26 -4.28 13.73
C SER A 284 15.37 -4.48 12.22
N GLY A 285 16.60 -4.53 11.71
CA GLY A 285 16.89 -4.88 10.31
C GLY A 285 16.26 -3.96 9.28
N THR A 286 15.89 -4.53 8.13
CA THR A 286 15.29 -3.80 7.01
C THR A 286 13.88 -4.30 6.71
N LEU A 287 12.91 -3.39 6.62
CA LEU A 287 11.63 -3.64 5.93
C LEU A 287 11.73 -3.09 4.52
N LYS A 288 11.71 -3.98 3.52
CA LYS A 288 11.90 -3.64 2.10
C LYS A 288 10.60 -3.77 1.32
N LEU A 289 10.12 -2.67 0.76
CA LEU A 289 8.89 -2.58 -0.03
C LEU A 289 9.23 -2.44 -1.51
N ALA A 290 8.80 -3.41 -2.32
CA ALA A 290 9.10 -3.47 -3.75
C ALA A 290 7.86 -3.74 -4.64
N GLY A 291 6.65 -3.68 -4.09
CA GLY A 291 5.41 -3.79 -4.87
C GLY A 291 4.78 -2.45 -5.24
N GLY A 292 4.88 -1.45 -4.37
CA GLY A 292 4.12 -0.21 -4.45
C GLY A 292 3.14 -0.12 -3.27
N GLY A 293 2.21 0.82 -3.35
CA GLY A 293 1.16 0.97 -2.35
C GLY A 293 0.67 2.41 -2.17
N SER A 294 -0.31 2.56 -1.29
CA SER A 294 -0.81 3.86 -0.84
C SER A 294 -0.75 3.94 0.67
N ASP A 295 -0.10 4.99 1.17
CA ASP A 295 0.17 5.18 2.59
C ASP A 295 -0.42 6.52 3.07
N THR A 296 -1.28 6.44 4.08
CA THR A 296 -1.82 7.55 4.87
C THR A 296 -1.44 7.45 6.35
N GLY A 297 -0.79 6.35 6.75
CA GLY A 297 -0.35 6.08 8.12
C GLY A 297 1.16 6.25 8.31
N ASP A 298 1.58 6.42 9.56
CA ASP A 298 2.96 6.77 9.91
C ASP A 298 3.91 5.57 9.99
N PHE A 299 5.19 5.86 9.78
CA PHE A 299 6.31 4.93 9.93
C PHE A 299 7.25 5.39 11.05
N THR A 300 7.60 4.51 11.98
CA THR A 300 8.64 4.76 12.99
C THR A 300 9.79 3.77 12.79
N ILE A 301 11.00 4.30 12.55
CA ILE A 301 12.19 3.48 12.27
C ILE A 301 13.20 3.66 13.42
N ALA A 302 13.54 2.57 14.11
CA ALA A 302 14.51 2.59 15.19
C ALA A 302 15.93 2.87 14.66
N ALA A 303 16.80 3.38 15.53
CA ALA A 303 18.22 3.59 15.21
C ALA A 303 18.85 2.29 14.68
N GLY A 304 19.59 2.40 13.56
CA GLY A 304 20.21 1.25 12.90
C GLY A 304 19.26 0.35 12.08
N SER A 305 17.96 0.67 12.04
CA SER A 305 16.99 -0.01 11.19
C SER A 305 16.66 0.79 9.94
N VAL A 306 16.08 0.13 8.93
CA VAL A 306 15.85 0.71 7.60
C VAL A 306 14.44 0.39 7.08
N LEU A 307 13.73 1.40 6.61
CA LEU A 307 12.60 1.24 5.69
C LEU A 307 13.12 1.51 4.27
N GLN A 308 12.97 0.56 3.35
CA GLN A 308 13.51 0.69 1.99
C GLN A 308 12.43 0.59 0.91
N PHE A 309 12.26 1.65 0.11
CA PHE A 309 11.47 1.68 -1.11
C PHE A 309 12.33 1.25 -2.32
N ALA A 310 12.22 -0.03 -2.69
CA ALA A 310 13.10 -0.71 -3.65
C ALA A 310 12.39 -1.18 -4.92
N GLY A 311 11.25 -0.59 -5.25
CA GLY A 311 10.47 -0.89 -6.45
C GLY A 311 9.02 -0.46 -6.28
N GLY A 312 8.25 -0.57 -7.36
CA GLY A 312 6.85 -0.15 -7.38
C GLY A 312 6.66 1.37 -7.27
N THR A 313 5.39 1.79 -7.30
CA THR A 313 4.98 3.18 -7.07
C THR A 313 4.25 3.27 -5.74
N HIS A 314 4.72 4.18 -4.88
CA HIS A 314 4.19 4.44 -3.54
C HIS A 314 3.60 5.84 -3.52
N SER A 315 2.40 5.99 -2.96
CA SER A 315 1.75 7.28 -2.77
C SER A 315 1.68 7.61 -1.28
N LEU A 316 2.21 8.76 -0.87
CA LEU A 316 2.23 9.22 0.51
C LEU A 316 1.29 10.41 0.70
N ASP A 317 0.31 10.28 1.57
CA ASP A 317 -0.69 11.31 1.84
C ASP A 317 -0.82 11.59 3.35
N GLY A 318 -0.05 12.59 3.82
CA GLY A 318 -0.04 12.97 5.24
C GLY A 318 0.86 12.10 6.12
N VAL A 319 1.88 11.47 5.54
CA VAL A 319 2.74 10.48 6.21
C VAL A 319 3.88 11.15 7.00
N ALA A 320 4.12 10.72 8.24
CA ALA A 320 5.32 11.04 9.00
C ALA A 320 6.29 9.84 9.10
N PHE A 321 7.57 10.12 8.87
CA PHE A 321 8.69 9.22 9.14
C PHE A 321 9.39 9.63 10.44
N GLY A 322 9.07 8.91 11.51
CA GLY A 322 9.61 9.08 12.86
C GLY A 322 10.79 8.17 13.18
N GLY A 323 11.36 8.38 14.37
CA GLY A 323 12.48 7.59 14.89
C GLY A 323 13.85 8.08 14.42
N ALA A 324 14.89 7.31 14.71
CA ALA A 324 16.30 7.66 14.45
C ALA A 324 16.94 6.79 13.36
N GLY A 325 16.15 5.99 12.64
CA GLY A 325 16.60 5.15 11.55
C GLY A 325 16.54 5.83 10.19
N THR A 326 16.66 5.01 9.15
CA THR A 326 16.79 5.46 7.76
C THR A 326 15.59 5.07 6.92
N VAL A 327 15.12 6.00 6.10
CA VAL A 327 14.21 5.78 4.98
C VAL A 327 15.03 5.83 3.70
N GLU A 328 15.09 4.72 2.95
CA GLU A 328 15.87 4.61 1.72
C GLU A 328 14.97 4.54 0.49
N ILE A 329 15.31 5.30 -0.56
CA ILE A 329 14.72 5.19 -1.89
C ILE A 329 15.84 4.78 -2.86
N THR A 330 15.82 3.52 -3.27
CA THR A 330 16.89 2.93 -4.12
C THR A 330 16.43 2.71 -5.54
N SER A 331 15.16 2.34 -5.75
CA SER A 331 14.59 2.05 -7.08
C SER A 331 13.08 2.21 -7.17
N GLY A 332 12.39 2.45 -6.05
CA GLY A 332 10.97 2.79 -6.06
C GLY A 332 10.69 4.21 -6.56
N THR A 333 9.45 4.44 -6.98
CA THR A 333 8.89 5.78 -7.19
C THR A 333 8.03 6.12 -5.98
N VAL A 334 8.41 7.13 -5.20
CA VAL A 334 7.69 7.58 -4.00
C VAL A 334 7.11 8.95 -4.29
N ASN A 335 5.79 9.06 -4.42
CA ASN A 335 5.08 10.30 -4.73
C ASN A 335 4.38 10.85 -3.49
N THR A 336 4.61 12.11 -3.16
CA THR A 336 3.80 12.82 -2.16
C THR A 336 2.53 13.39 -2.79
N THR A 337 1.39 13.33 -2.10
CA THR A 337 0.08 13.87 -2.53
C THR A 337 -0.44 14.94 -1.57
N GLY A 338 -1.74 15.29 -1.62
CA GLY A 338 -2.32 16.49 -0.99
C GLY A 338 -1.99 16.73 0.50
N GLY A 339 -1.72 15.69 1.29
CA GLY A 339 -1.26 15.77 2.68
C GLY A 339 0.26 15.84 2.86
N GLY A 340 1.03 15.49 1.84
CA GLY A 340 2.49 15.51 1.84
C GLY A 340 3.16 14.42 2.66
N ALA A 341 4.44 14.61 2.96
CA ALA A 341 5.19 13.77 3.89
C ALA A 341 6.23 14.56 4.69
N THR A 342 6.54 14.11 5.90
CA THR A 342 7.54 14.72 6.78
C THR A 342 8.52 13.69 7.33
N VAL A 343 9.82 13.96 7.25
CA VAL A 343 10.88 13.20 7.91
C VAL A 343 11.29 13.93 9.19
N SER A 344 11.23 13.25 10.32
CA SER A 344 11.53 13.83 11.64
C SER A 344 12.99 14.23 11.81
N GLY A 345 13.28 15.09 12.80
CA GLY A 345 14.61 15.67 13.03
C GLY A 345 15.71 14.66 13.38
N SER A 346 15.35 13.48 13.87
CA SER A 346 16.29 12.39 14.18
C SER A 346 16.45 11.37 13.05
N ALA A 347 15.55 11.38 12.06
CA ALA A 347 15.54 10.41 10.98
C ALA A 347 16.47 10.83 9.82
N THR A 348 16.81 9.85 8.99
CA THR A 348 17.55 10.06 7.74
C THR A 348 16.69 9.66 6.56
N LEU A 349 16.62 10.51 5.54
CA LEU A 349 16.15 10.16 4.20
C LEU A 349 17.38 9.95 3.31
N ASP A 350 17.49 8.80 2.66
CA ASP A 350 18.53 8.50 1.68
C ASP A 350 17.93 8.25 0.30
N LEU A 351 18.29 9.10 -0.66
CA LEU A 351 17.97 8.96 -2.07
C LEU A 351 19.25 8.62 -2.82
N SER A 352 19.43 7.31 -3.08
CA SER A 352 20.59 6.77 -3.81
C SER A 352 20.24 6.33 -5.23
N GLY A 353 18.95 6.15 -5.51
CA GLY A 353 18.39 5.87 -6.83
C GLY A 353 16.90 6.21 -6.86
N GLY A 354 16.11 5.51 -7.67
CA GLY A 354 14.66 5.70 -7.72
C GLY A 354 14.21 7.14 -7.98
N THR A 355 12.98 7.45 -7.55
CA THR A 355 12.37 8.78 -7.69
C THR A 355 11.62 9.18 -6.42
N LEU A 356 11.90 10.38 -5.91
CA LEU A 356 11.04 11.12 -4.98
C LEU A 356 10.24 12.16 -5.78
N GLY A 357 8.96 11.87 -6.03
CA GLY A 357 8.09 12.62 -6.92
C GLY A 357 6.88 13.24 -6.22
N GLY A 358 5.85 13.53 -7.02
CA GLY A 358 4.53 13.94 -6.55
C GLY A 358 4.33 15.46 -6.42
N ASP A 359 3.07 15.83 -6.28
CA ASP A 359 2.62 17.24 -6.20
C ASP A 359 2.40 17.70 -4.75
N GLY A 360 2.48 16.76 -3.80
CA GLY A 360 2.41 17.03 -2.37
C GLY A 360 3.68 17.63 -1.79
N PRO A 361 3.60 18.37 -0.67
CA PRO A 361 4.79 18.88 0.00
C PRO A 361 5.62 17.75 0.62
N MET A 362 6.93 17.90 0.64
CA MET A 362 7.88 17.04 1.35
C MET A 362 8.75 17.90 2.25
N THR A 363 8.83 17.58 3.54
CA THR A 363 9.69 18.29 4.50
C THR A 363 10.66 17.31 5.16
N VAL A 364 11.95 17.59 5.10
CA VAL A 364 12.98 16.81 5.79
C VAL A 364 13.56 17.64 6.90
N ASN A 365 13.18 17.33 8.15
CA ASN A 365 13.72 17.98 9.35
C ASN A 365 15.03 17.35 9.83
N GLY A 366 15.25 16.09 9.48
CA GLY A 366 16.49 15.37 9.77
C GLY A 366 17.48 15.43 8.60
N THR A 367 18.29 14.39 8.45
CA THR A 367 19.30 14.33 7.38
C THR A 367 18.67 13.93 6.06
N PHE A 368 19.01 14.64 4.98
CA PHE A 368 18.78 14.20 3.61
C PHE A 368 20.11 13.84 2.93
N ASN A 369 20.32 12.57 2.63
CA ASN A 369 21.43 12.08 1.83
C ASN A 369 20.97 11.94 0.38
N TRP A 370 21.68 12.61 -0.54
CA TRP A 370 21.37 12.58 -1.97
C TRP A 370 22.59 12.11 -2.76
N SER A 371 22.67 10.79 -2.94
CA SER A 371 23.78 10.10 -3.60
C SER A 371 23.46 9.67 -5.03
N GLY A 372 22.20 9.74 -5.46
CA GLY A 372 21.75 9.53 -6.83
C GLY A 372 20.24 9.73 -6.98
N GLY A 373 19.67 9.29 -8.11
CA GLY A 373 18.22 9.30 -8.32
C GLY A 373 17.61 10.67 -8.66
N THR A 374 16.28 10.70 -8.68
CA THR A 374 15.49 11.84 -9.15
C THR A 374 14.60 12.42 -8.05
N VAL A 375 14.62 13.73 -7.90
CA VAL A 375 13.60 14.52 -7.21
C VAL A 375 12.76 15.22 -8.28
N SER A 376 11.46 14.97 -8.32
CA SER A 376 10.55 15.52 -9.34
C SER A 376 9.18 15.90 -8.78
N GLY A 377 8.33 16.42 -9.66
CA GLY A 377 6.96 16.84 -9.34
C GLY A 377 6.85 18.33 -9.01
N SER A 378 5.64 18.80 -8.70
CA SER A 378 5.38 20.23 -8.49
C SER A 378 5.30 20.65 -7.02
N GLY A 379 5.28 19.69 -6.09
CA GLY A 379 5.12 19.97 -4.66
C GLY A 379 6.32 20.69 -4.05
N ALA A 380 6.11 21.43 -2.96
CA ALA A 380 7.23 22.02 -2.22
C ALA A 380 8.18 20.93 -1.70
N PHE A 381 9.49 21.15 -1.73
CA PHE A 381 10.46 20.27 -1.08
C PHE A 381 11.39 21.10 -0.20
N THR A 382 11.28 20.95 1.12
CA THR A 382 12.08 21.69 2.09
C THR A 382 13.01 20.74 2.83
N VAL A 383 14.29 21.10 2.93
CA VAL A 383 15.30 20.35 3.69
C VAL A 383 15.89 21.29 4.74
N ASN A 384 15.58 21.04 6.01
CA ASN A 384 15.89 21.96 7.09
C ASN A 384 17.29 21.76 7.68
N SER A 385 17.89 20.56 7.64
CA SER A 385 19.34 20.29 7.87
C SER A 385 19.57 18.84 8.36
N PRO A 386 20.70 18.18 7.99
CA PRO A 386 21.65 18.51 6.93
C PRO A 386 21.27 17.92 5.55
N LEU A 387 21.75 18.53 4.46
CA LEU A 387 21.66 18.01 3.09
C LEU A 387 23.05 17.54 2.59
N ASN A 388 23.26 16.24 2.48
CA ASN A 388 24.53 15.67 2.05
C ASN A 388 24.45 15.21 0.59
N ILE A 389 25.19 15.86 -0.30
CA ILE A 389 25.22 15.54 -1.73
C ILE A 389 26.53 14.81 -2.04
N SER A 390 26.48 13.50 -2.27
CA SER A 390 27.67 12.63 -2.30
C SER A 390 27.68 11.65 -3.48
N GLY A 391 28.74 10.86 -3.65
CA GLY A 391 28.80 9.81 -4.69
C GLY A 391 29.01 10.32 -6.13
N SER A 392 29.20 9.36 -7.05
CA SER A 392 29.53 9.62 -8.46
C SER A 392 28.33 9.68 -9.39
N ASN A 393 27.17 9.19 -8.94
CA ASN A 393 25.96 9.20 -9.76
C ASN A 393 25.45 10.63 -9.92
N ALA A 394 24.80 10.90 -11.05
CA ALA A 394 24.11 12.16 -11.27
C ALA A 394 22.86 12.27 -10.38
N LYS A 395 22.53 13.50 -10.00
CA LYS A 395 21.44 13.89 -9.11
C LYS A 395 20.48 14.72 -9.94
N TYR A 396 19.23 14.32 -10.06
CA TYR A 396 18.27 15.01 -10.92
C TYR A 396 17.23 15.74 -10.09
N LEU A 397 17.17 17.07 -10.16
CA LEU A 397 16.01 17.85 -9.75
C LEU A 397 15.24 18.23 -11.00
N SER A 398 13.95 17.86 -11.11
CA SER A 398 13.18 18.05 -12.34
C SER A 398 11.80 18.64 -12.07
N GLY A 399 11.57 19.88 -12.52
CA GLY A 399 10.27 20.57 -12.37
C GLY A 399 9.86 20.95 -10.95
N ARG A 400 10.74 20.72 -9.96
CA ARG A 400 10.49 20.95 -8.53
C ARG A 400 11.39 22.04 -7.97
N THR A 401 10.92 22.72 -6.93
CA THR A 401 11.76 23.59 -6.09
C THR A 401 12.26 22.82 -4.86
N LEU A 402 13.57 22.73 -4.68
CA LEU A 402 14.23 22.26 -3.46
C LEU A 402 14.72 23.47 -2.66
N SER A 403 14.10 23.73 -1.51
CA SER A 403 14.52 24.74 -0.55
C SER A 403 15.45 24.15 0.50
N ASN A 404 16.71 24.56 0.45
CA ASN A 404 17.71 24.27 1.48
C ASN A 404 17.62 25.35 2.58
N GLY A 405 17.14 24.96 3.75
CA GLY A 405 17.05 25.81 4.95
C GLY A 405 18.24 25.63 5.91
N GLY A 406 19.16 24.70 5.62
CA GLY A 406 20.25 24.32 6.52
C GLY A 406 21.62 24.32 5.85
N THR A 407 22.48 23.38 6.23
CA THR A 407 23.77 23.17 5.56
C THR A 407 23.63 22.08 4.50
N ALA A 408 23.91 22.44 3.25
CA ALA A 408 24.08 21.54 2.13
C ALA A 408 25.58 21.38 1.85
N THR A 409 26.10 20.15 1.91
CA THR A 409 27.51 19.84 1.63
C THR A 409 27.61 18.94 0.42
N TRP A 410 28.30 19.40 -0.62
CA TRP A 410 28.48 18.68 -1.87
C TRP A 410 29.92 18.17 -2.03
N THR A 411 30.08 16.88 -1.74
CA THR A 411 31.36 16.16 -1.84
C THR A 411 31.42 15.23 -3.06
N GLY A 412 30.25 14.89 -3.63
CA GLY A 412 30.15 13.95 -4.74
C GLY A 412 30.73 14.48 -6.06
N THR A 413 31.19 13.57 -6.92
CA THR A 413 31.70 13.90 -8.26
C THR A 413 30.59 13.95 -9.32
N GLY A 414 29.43 13.34 -9.04
CA GLY A 414 28.29 13.39 -9.94
C GLY A 414 27.66 14.78 -10.05
N TYR A 415 27.12 15.09 -11.23
CA TYR A 415 26.50 16.38 -11.52
C TYR A 415 25.17 16.52 -10.78
N ILE A 416 24.79 17.77 -10.49
CA ILE A 416 23.43 18.12 -10.09
C ILE A 416 22.73 18.69 -11.33
N TYR A 417 21.75 17.98 -11.86
CA TYR A 417 20.96 18.44 -13.00
C TYR A 417 19.70 19.16 -12.53
N LEU A 418 19.53 20.42 -12.95
CA LEU A 418 18.30 21.20 -12.77
C LEU A 418 17.51 21.20 -14.09
N ASN A 419 16.61 20.25 -14.22
CA ASN A 419 15.83 19.97 -15.43
C ASN A 419 14.41 20.54 -15.34
N SER A 420 13.78 20.72 -16.50
CA SER A 420 12.35 21.09 -16.61
C SER A 420 11.94 22.31 -15.76
N GLY A 421 12.80 23.33 -15.69
CA GLY A 421 12.54 24.54 -14.88
C GLY A 421 12.68 24.35 -13.37
N ALA A 422 13.36 23.29 -12.92
CA ALA A 422 13.66 23.06 -11.51
C ALA A 422 14.40 24.24 -10.86
N VAL A 423 14.18 24.43 -9.56
CA VAL A 423 14.85 25.47 -8.77
C VAL A 423 15.55 24.85 -7.57
N PHE A 424 16.85 25.07 -7.43
CA PHE A 424 17.53 24.87 -6.16
C PHE A 424 17.61 26.22 -5.44
N ASP A 425 16.96 26.32 -4.28
CA ASP A 425 16.82 27.55 -3.51
C ASP A 425 17.60 27.44 -2.19
N ASN A 426 18.78 28.05 -2.15
CA ASN A 426 19.58 28.16 -0.93
C ASN A 426 19.08 29.37 -0.12
N GLN A 427 18.29 29.08 0.92
CA GLN A 427 17.54 30.10 1.66
C GLN A 427 18.44 31.01 2.52
N ALA A 428 17.88 32.13 2.98
CA ALA A 428 18.58 33.03 3.88
C ALA A 428 19.05 32.30 5.16
N GLY A 429 20.32 32.48 5.52
CA GLY A 429 20.97 31.77 6.64
C GLY A 429 21.43 30.34 6.33
N ALA A 430 21.03 29.76 5.19
CA ALA A 430 21.48 28.45 4.75
C ALA A 430 22.88 28.52 4.10
N THR A 431 23.57 27.39 4.07
CA THR A 431 24.89 27.25 3.42
C THR A 431 24.84 26.18 2.34
N PHE A 432 25.41 26.48 1.17
CA PHE A 432 25.71 25.51 0.13
C PHE A 432 27.24 25.44 -0.04
N ASP A 433 27.84 24.41 0.53
CA ASP A 433 29.27 24.18 0.56
C ASP A 433 29.70 23.18 -0.53
N ILE A 434 30.48 23.66 -1.49
CA ILE A 434 31.02 22.93 -2.63
C ILE A 434 32.42 22.44 -2.28
N GLN A 435 32.55 21.13 -2.06
CA GLN A 435 33.81 20.44 -1.77
C GLN A 435 34.31 19.58 -2.94
N THR A 436 33.71 19.76 -4.11
CA THR A 436 33.97 19.00 -5.33
C THR A 436 34.38 19.92 -6.49
N ASP A 437 34.80 19.32 -7.59
CA ASP A 437 35.12 19.98 -8.86
C ASP A 437 34.09 19.60 -9.94
N SER A 438 32.83 19.52 -9.51
CA SER A 438 31.69 19.07 -10.33
C SER A 438 30.74 20.22 -10.65
N TRP A 439 29.73 19.94 -11.48
CA TRP A 439 28.87 20.95 -12.10
C TRP A 439 27.41 20.82 -11.70
N VAL A 440 26.81 21.97 -11.39
CA VAL A 440 25.36 22.14 -11.46
C VAL A 440 25.04 22.45 -12.91
N ASP A 441 24.26 21.61 -13.55
CA ASP A 441 24.08 21.57 -15.00
C ASP A 441 22.60 21.34 -15.35
N TRP A 442 22.30 21.24 -16.62
CA TRP A 442 21.00 20.92 -17.17
C TRP A 442 21.17 19.88 -18.28
N SER A 443 20.21 18.96 -18.41
CA SER A 443 20.25 17.92 -19.44
C SER A 443 19.01 17.88 -20.32
N VAL A 444 17.83 18.22 -19.80
CA VAL A 444 16.54 18.07 -20.48
C VAL A 444 15.50 19.08 -19.98
N GLY A 445 14.53 19.39 -20.85
CA GLY A 445 13.45 20.34 -20.55
C GLY A 445 13.93 21.79 -20.50
N ASP A 446 13.13 22.67 -19.89
CA ASP A 446 13.57 24.04 -19.63
C ASP A 446 14.74 24.06 -18.63
N ILE A 447 15.67 25.00 -18.82
CA ILE A 447 16.84 25.15 -17.95
C ILE A 447 16.37 25.60 -16.57
N GLY A 448 16.82 24.89 -15.52
CA GLY A 448 16.55 25.27 -14.14
C GLY A 448 17.38 26.46 -13.66
N HIS A 449 17.15 26.84 -12.40
CA HIS A 449 17.82 27.98 -11.76
C HIS A 449 18.38 27.60 -10.39
N PHE A 450 19.52 28.18 -10.04
CA PHE A 450 20.04 28.17 -8.68
C PHE A 450 19.85 29.56 -8.08
N ASN A 451 19.14 29.64 -6.95
CA ASN A 451 18.94 30.87 -6.20
C ASN A 451 19.76 30.81 -4.91
N ASN A 452 20.52 31.86 -4.64
CA ASN A 452 21.29 32.01 -3.41
C ASN A 452 20.85 33.25 -2.64
N ALA A 453 20.09 33.03 -1.56
CA ALA A 453 19.85 34.02 -0.51
C ALA A 453 20.68 33.74 0.75
N GLY A 454 21.29 32.55 0.85
CA GLY A 454 22.19 32.12 1.92
C GLY A 454 23.66 32.40 1.61
N THR A 455 24.54 31.46 1.92
CA THR A 455 25.96 31.50 1.56
C THR A 455 26.30 30.35 0.61
N VAL A 456 26.93 30.63 -0.52
CA VAL A 456 27.60 29.62 -1.35
C VAL A 456 29.09 29.67 -1.05
N THR A 457 29.73 28.53 -0.76
CA THR A 457 31.18 28.47 -0.51
C THR A 457 31.79 27.36 -1.34
N LYS A 458 32.85 27.64 -2.10
CA LYS A 458 33.76 26.59 -2.61
C LYS A 458 34.89 26.41 -1.62
N SER A 459 34.75 25.47 -0.70
CA SER A 459 35.72 25.25 0.39
C SER A 459 36.83 24.25 0.05
N ALA A 460 36.58 23.34 -0.90
CA ALA A 460 37.54 22.33 -1.31
C ALA A 460 37.49 22.02 -2.81
N GLY A 461 38.34 21.08 -3.25
CA GLY A 461 38.59 20.78 -4.66
C GLY A 461 39.54 21.79 -5.29
N SER A 462 40.61 21.30 -5.92
CA SER A 462 41.63 22.14 -6.57
C SER A 462 41.26 22.53 -8.00
N GLY A 463 40.28 21.83 -8.59
CA GLY A 463 39.81 22.05 -9.94
C GLY A 463 38.68 23.06 -10.03
N VAL A 464 37.81 22.84 -11.02
CA VAL A 464 36.75 23.77 -11.38
C VAL A 464 35.41 23.19 -10.98
N ALA A 465 34.71 23.85 -10.06
CA ALA A 465 33.28 23.67 -9.90
C ALA A 465 32.53 24.75 -10.70
N GLY A 466 31.27 24.51 -11.04
CA GLY A 466 30.52 25.56 -11.71
C GLY A 466 29.04 25.33 -11.86
N PHE A 467 28.40 26.39 -12.33
CA PHE A 467 26.98 26.47 -12.64
C PHE A 467 26.83 26.72 -14.14
N ASP A 468 26.29 25.73 -14.85
CA ASP A 468 25.81 25.80 -16.25
C ASP A 468 24.28 25.94 -16.28
N VAL A 469 23.77 26.68 -15.30
CA VAL A 469 22.37 27.08 -15.10
C VAL A 469 22.36 28.56 -14.69
N ALA A 470 21.21 29.23 -14.71
CA ALA A 470 21.18 30.61 -14.22
C ALA A 470 21.49 30.62 -12.72
N PHE A 471 22.43 31.47 -12.30
CA PHE A 471 22.84 31.63 -10.91
C PHE A 471 22.37 33.00 -10.40
N ASN A 472 21.28 33.00 -9.64
CA ASN A 472 20.71 34.21 -9.07
C ASN A 472 21.22 34.39 -7.65
N ASN A 473 22.00 35.43 -7.42
CA ASN A 473 22.66 35.68 -6.15
C ASN A 473 22.17 36.96 -5.49
N SER A 474 21.79 36.87 -4.22
CA SER A 474 21.42 38.02 -3.41
C SER A 474 22.21 38.11 -2.10
N SER A 475 23.23 37.26 -1.93
CA SER A 475 24.02 37.14 -0.70
C SER A 475 25.44 36.62 -0.99
N ALA A 476 26.17 36.13 0.01
CA ALA A 476 27.59 35.83 -0.08
C ALA A 476 27.93 34.62 -0.97
N VAL A 477 29.00 34.78 -1.77
CA VAL A 477 29.71 33.73 -2.49
C VAL A 477 31.19 33.77 -2.11
N ASN A 478 31.73 32.68 -1.58
CA ASN A 478 33.12 32.59 -1.15
C ASN A 478 33.88 31.53 -1.95
N VAL A 479 35.04 31.85 -2.52
CA VAL A 479 35.87 30.90 -3.27
C VAL A 479 37.20 30.69 -2.55
N ASN A 480 37.20 29.76 -1.60
CA ASN A 480 38.36 29.48 -0.74
C ASN A 480 39.33 28.46 -1.37
N SER A 481 38.89 27.70 -2.39
CA SER A 481 39.71 26.72 -3.10
C SER A 481 39.30 26.62 -4.57
N GLY A 482 40.27 26.31 -5.44
CA GLY A 482 40.04 26.03 -6.85
C GLY A 482 39.37 27.17 -7.61
N THR A 483 38.51 26.84 -8.57
CA THR A 483 37.78 27.83 -9.38
C THR A 483 36.28 27.57 -9.31
N LEU A 484 35.50 28.65 -9.19
CA LEU A 484 34.07 28.64 -9.40
C LEU A 484 33.73 29.32 -10.74
N LYS A 485 33.05 28.62 -11.65
CA LYS A 485 32.63 29.15 -12.95
C LYS A 485 31.12 29.31 -13.03
N LEU A 486 30.66 30.47 -13.49
CA LEU A 486 29.26 30.78 -13.78
C LEU A 486 29.12 30.99 -15.29
N ARG A 487 28.27 30.21 -15.99
CA ARG A 487 28.25 30.19 -17.47
C ARG A 487 26.95 30.66 -18.14
N LYS A 488 25.81 30.61 -17.45
CA LYS A 488 24.48 30.83 -18.07
C LYS A 488 23.76 32.09 -17.58
N GLY A 489 24.50 33.06 -17.06
CA GLY A 489 23.96 34.32 -16.55
C GLY A 489 23.21 34.15 -15.23
N GLY A 490 22.30 35.08 -14.95
CA GLY A 490 21.58 35.21 -13.69
C GLY A 490 21.53 36.67 -13.25
N SER A 491 20.92 36.94 -12.10
CA SER A 491 20.97 38.24 -11.42
C SER A 491 21.95 38.21 -10.27
N ASP A 492 22.61 39.32 -9.96
CA ASP A 492 23.50 39.42 -8.82
C ASP A 492 23.35 40.74 -8.08
N THR A 493 23.11 40.66 -6.78
CA THR A 493 23.14 41.77 -5.82
C THR A 493 23.95 41.42 -4.56
N GLY A 494 24.70 40.31 -4.57
CA GLY A 494 25.47 39.84 -3.43
C GLY A 494 26.98 40.06 -3.57
N ASP A 495 27.72 39.65 -2.55
CA ASP A 495 29.17 39.85 -2.48
C ASP A 495 29.94 38.58 -2.87
N PHE A 496 31.05 38.77 -3.59
CA PHE A 496 32.00 37.71 -3.95
C PHE A 496 33.32 37.93 -3.23
N THR A 497 33.80 36.91 -2.50
CA THR A 497 35.08 36.96 -1.78
C THR A 497 36.01 35.80 -2.09
#